data_AF-A0A3S5GGP5-F1
#
_entry.id   AF-A0A3S5GGP5-F1
#
_cell.length_a   1.000
_cell.length_b   1.000
_cell.length_c   1.000
_cell.angle_alpha   90.00
_cell.angle_beta   90.00
_cell.angle_gamma   90.00
#
_symmetry.space_group_name_H-M   'P 1'
#
loop_
_entity.id
_entity.type
_entity.pdbx_description
1 polymer ?
#
loop_
_entity_poly.entity_id
_entity_poly.type
_entity_poly.pdbx_seq_one_letter_code
_entity_poly.pdbx_strand_id
1 'polypeptide(L)'
;MDAIEQRARELLAAEFETADWPVAAERLRAALPTSSIVMWEKMKRVSLNAIIAGLTPPEGYVLVPVEPTVEMLGEIQLVEHFTGNALRARYAAMLAARPEVPGA
;
A
#
# COMPACT_ATOMS: atom_id res chain seq x y z
N MET A 1 -10.53 5.38 6.35
CA MET A 1 -10.36 4.10 5.63
C MET A 1 -8.88 3.81 5.67
N ASP A 2 -8.49 2.58 6.00
CA ASP A 2 -7.08 2.17 5.98
C ASP A 2 -6.49 2.39 4.58
N ALA A 3 -5.26 2.88 4.47
CA ALA A 3 -4.69 3.20 3.17
C ALA A 3 -4.23 1.95 2.40
N ILE A 4 -4.08 0.78 3.04
CA ILE A 4 -3.98 -0.49 2.30
C ILE A 4 -5.33 -0.78 1.62
N GLU A 5 -6.45 -0.65 2.35
CA GLU A 5 -7.79 -0.78 1.75
C GLU A 5 -8.04 0.25 0.63
N GLN A 6 -7.63 1.50 0.81
CA GLN A 6 -7.75 2.53 -0.23
C GLN A 6 -6.94 2.17 -1.47
N ARG A 7 -5.69 1.74 -1.28
CA ARG A 7 -4.84 1.29 -2.39
C ARG A 7 -5.42 0.08 -3.10
N ALA A 8 -5.98 -0.88 -2.37
CA ALA A 8 -6.63 -2.05 -2.95
C ALA A 8 -7.84 -1.67 -3.81
N ARG A 9 -8.62 -0.66 -3.38
CA ARG A 9 -9.76 -0.13 -4.16
C ARG A 9 -9.31 0.58 -5.42
N GLU A 10 -8.24 1.37 -5.37
CA GLU A 10 -7.66 2.02 -6.56
C GLU A 10 -7.19 1.01 -7.60
N LEU A 11 -6.47 -0.03 -7.16
CA LEU A 11 -6.00 -1.10 -8.03
C LEU A 11 -7.17 -1.84 -8.69
N LEU A 12 -8.17 -2.23 -7.89
CA LEU A 12 -9.34 -2.89 -8.43
C LEU A 12 -10.13 -1.96 -9.36
N ALA A 13 -10.24 -0.66 -9.04
CA ALA A 13 -10.91 0.31 -9.91
C ALA A 13 -10.22 0.47 -11.27
N ALA A 14 -8.88 0.46 -11.32
CA ALA A 14 -8.12 0.50 -12.57
C ALA A 14 -8.39 -0.72 -13.47
N GLU A 15 -8.56 -1.90 -12.88
CA GLU A 15 -8.96 -3.11 -13.61
C GLU A 15 -10.39 -2.96 -14.19
N PHE A 16 -11.33 -2.39 -13.43
CA PHE A 16 -12.68 -2.10 -13.94
C PHE A 16 -12.66 -1.05 -15.07
N GLU A 17 -11.79 -0.04 -15.00
CA GLU A 17 -11.61 0.91 -16.12
C GLU A 17 -11.06 0.24 -17.37
N THR A 18 -10.05 -0.63 -17.20
CA THR A 18 -9.49 -1.43 -18.30
C THR A 18 -10.53 -2.35 -18.93
N ALA A 19 -11.49 -2.84 -18.13
CA ALA A 19 -12.59 -3.65 -18.60
C ALA A 19 -13.78 -2.85 -19.20
N ASP A 20 -13.68 -1.51 -19.30
CA ASP A 20 -14.72 -0.58 -19.77
C ASP A 20 -15.96 -0.47 -18.84
N TRP A 21 -15.72 -0.53 -17.52
CA TRP A 21 -16.76 -0.46 -16.48
C TRP A 21 -16.55 0.76 -15.56
N PRO A 22 -16.61 2.00 -16.10
CA PRO A 22 -16.22 3.21 -15.36
C PRO A 22 -17.09 3.51 -14.13
N VAL A 23 -18.38 3.20 -14.19
CA VAL A 23 -19.31 3.37 -13.05
C VAL A 23 -18.94 2.45 -11.88
N ALA A 24 -18.44 1.25 -12.17
CA ALA A 24 -18.00 0.33 -11.13
C ALA A 24 -16.70 0.81 -10.48
N ALA A 25 -15.77 1.33 -11.27
CA ALA A 25 -14.52 1.92 -10.80
C ALA A 25 -14.75 3.13 -9.89
N GLU A 26 -15.64 4.06 -10.28
CA GLU A 26 -16.00 5.22 -9.46
C GLU A 26 -16.61 4.80 -8.12
N ARG A 27 -17.54 3.84 -8.13
CA ARG A 27 -18.18 3.34 -6.91
C ARG A 27 -17.19 2.63 -5.99
N LEU A 28 -16.21 1.93 -6.54
CA LEU A 28 -15.13 1.32 -5.76
C LEU A 28 -14.31 2.37 -5.02
N ARG A 29 -13.91 3.45 -5.70
CA ARG A 29 -13.18 4.60 -5.12
C ARG A 29 -14.01 5.31 -4.05
N ALA A 30 -15.30 5.49 -4.29
CA ALA A 30 -16.24 6.10 -3.34
C ALA A 30 -16.67 5.17 -2.19
N ALA A 31 -16.15 3.93 -2.14
CA ALA A 31 -16.55 2.89 -1.21
C ALA A 31 -18.07 2.57 -1.20
N LEU A 32 -18.73 2.75 -2.33
CA LEU A 32 -20.15 2.49 -2.52
C LEU A 32 -20.41 1.05 -3.00
N PRO A 33 -21.63 0.53 -2.78
CA PRO A 33 -22.09 -0.67 -3.47
C PRO A 33 -22.00 -0.45 -4.98
N THR A 34 -21.46 -1.44 -5.67
CA THR A 34 -21.28 -1.45 -7.13
C THR A 34 -22.54 -1.98 -7.81
N SER A 35 -23.24 -2.91 -7.17
CA SER A 35 -24.46 -3.54 -7.66
C SER A 35 -25.40 -3.92 -6.51
N SER A 36 -26.70 -4.02 -6.79
CA SER A 36 -27.68 -4.65 -5.89
C SER A 36 -27.65 -6.18 -5.96
N ILE A 37 -26.90 -6.76 -6.91
CA ILE A 37 -26.75 -8.20 -7.06
C ILE A 37 -25.77 -8.71 -5.99
N VAL A 38 -26.30 -9.46 -5.02
CA VAL A 38 -25.56 -9.97 -3.85
C VAL A 38 -24.32 -10.79 -4.24
N MET A 39 -24.40 -11.61 -5.27
CA MET A 39 -23.26 -12.43 -5.73
C MET A 39 -22.08 -11.56 -6.18
N TRP A 40 -22.37 -10.48 -6.91
CA TRP A 40 -21.35 -9.56 -7.39
C TRP A 40 -20.65 -8.83 -6.25
N GLU A 41 -21.42 -8.35 -5.26
CA GLU A 41 -20.86 -7.71 -4.08
C GLU A 41 -19.95 -8.64 -3.28
N LYS A 42 -20.30 -9.93 -3.18
CA LYS A 42 -19.45 -10.96 -2.55
C LYS A 42 -18.14 -11.17 -3.32
N MET A 43 -18.21 -11.33 -4.64
CA MET A 43 -17.00 -11.51 -5.47
C MET A 43 -16.06 -10.30 -5.39
N LYS A 44 -16.62 -9.08 -5.38
CA LYS A 44 -15.86 -7.85 -5.16
C LYS A 44 -15.16 -7.85 -3.80
N ARG A 45 -15.87 -8.21 -2.73
CA ARG A 45 -15.28 -8.28 -1.39
C ARG A 45 -14.14 -9.29 -1.31
N VAL A 46 -14.30 -10.47 -1.91
CA VAL A 46 -13.23 -11.49 -1.99
C VAL A 46 -12.02 -10.94 -2.75
N SER A 47 -12.25 -10.24 -3.86
CA SER A 47 -11.18 -9.63 -4.66
C SER A 47 -10.42 -8.56 -3.86
N LEU A 48 -11.13 -7.66 -3.16
CA LEU A 48 -10.51 -6.66 -2.28
C LEU A 48 -9.68 -7.31 -1.17
N ASN A 49 -10.21 -8.34 -0.51
CA ASN A 49 -9.48 -9.04 0.55
C ASN A 49 -8.20 -9.70 0.03
N ALA A 50 -8.23 -10.29 -1.17
CA ALA A 50 -7.05 -10.87 -1.79
C ALA A 50 -5.98 -9.81 -2.11
N ILE A 51 -6.38 -8.64 -2.61
CA ILE A 51 -5.45 -7.53 -2.88
C ILE A 51 -4.88 -6.98 -1.56
N ILE A 52 -5.71 -6.77 -0.55
CA ILE A 52 -5.26 -6.34 0.78
C ILE A 52 -4.24 -7.33 1.34
N ALA A 53 -4.52 -8.64 1.28
CA ALA A 53 -3.58 -9.66 1.74
C ALA A 53 -2.24 -9.64 0.97
N GLY A 54 -2.25 -9.31 -0.32
CA GLY A 54 -1.03 -9.14 -1.12
C GLY A 54 -0.27 -7.84 -0.84
N LEU A 55 -0.97 -6.80 -0.38
CA LEU A 55 -0.40 -5.51 0.02
C LEU A 55 0.01 -5.48 1.50
N THR A 56 -0.46 -6.41 2.32
CA THR A 56 -0.02 -6.54 3.70
C THR A 56 1.23 -7.44 3.73
N PRO A 57 2.40 -6.91 4.10
CA PRO A 57 3.61 -7.73 4.17
C PRO A 57 3.47 -8.83 5.25
N PRO A 58 4.15 -9.98 5.10
CA PRO A 58 4.16 -11.02 6.13
C PRO A 58 4.65 -10.49 7.48
N GLU A 59 4.31 -11.19 8.56
CA GLU A 59 4.76 -10.83 9.91
C GLU A 59 6.30 -10.69 9.96
N GLY A 60 6.77 -9.59 10.52
CA GLY A 60 8.20 -9.24 10.57
C GLY A 60 8.76 -8.52 9.32
N TYR A 61 7.94 -8.31 8.28
CA TYR A 61 8.31 -7.57 7.08
C TYR A 61 7.53 -6.25 6.99
N VAL A 62 8.12 -5.27 6.29
CA VAL A 62 7.57 -3.92 6.11
C VAL A 62 7.68 -3.55 4.63
N LEU A 63 6.61 -2.99 4.06
CA LEU A 63 6.67 -2.39 2.73
C LEU A 63 7.47 -1.09 2.77
N VAL A 64 8.44 -0.98 1.87
CA VAL A 64 9.22 0.23 1.65
C VAL A 64 9.05 0.68 0.18
N PRO A 65 9.18 1.97 -0.13
CA PRO A 65 9.19 2.45 -1.50
C PRO A 65 10.24 1.72 -2.36
N VAL A 66 9.92 1.51 -3.65
CA VAL A 66 10.86 0.92 -4.61
C VAL A 66 12.06 1.83 -4.84
N GLU A 67 11.80 3.13 -4.98
CA GLU A 67 12.84 4.17 -5.00
C GLU A 67 12.88 4.89 -3.64
N PRO A 68 14.05 5.03 -3.00
CA PRO A 68 14.16 5.71 -1.72
C PRO A 68 13.75 7.18 -1.83
N THR A 69 13.03 7.69 -0.82
CA THR A 69 12.69 9.11 -0.78
C THR A 69 13.92 9.98 -0.49
N VAL A 70 13.82 11.29 -0.71
CA VAL A 70 14.91 12.23 -0.43
C VAL A 70 15.32 12.18 1.05
N GLU A 71 14.37 12.00 1.96
CA GLU A 71 14.60 11.84 3.39
C GLU A 71 15.36 10.53 3.69
N MET A 72 14.96 9.41 3.07
CA MET A 72 15.68 8.14 3.18
C MET A 72 17.10 8.24 2.63
N LEU A 73 17.31 8.97 1.52
CA LEU A 73 18.63 9.21 0.93
C LEU A 73 19.52 10.11 1.82
N GLY A 74 18.94 11.11 2.47
CA GLY A 74 19.64 11.97 3.43
C GLY A 74 20.25 11.18 4.59
N GLU A 75 19.54 10.17 5.09
CA GLU A 75 20.04 9.28 6.15
C GLU A 75 21.14 8.33 5.67
N ILE A 76 21.17 7.99 4.37
CA ILE A 76 22.24 7.17 3.78
C ILE A 76 23.57 7.95 3.73
N GLN A 77 23.53 9.27 3.53
CA GLN A 77 24.73 10.10 3.31
C GLN A 77 25.52 10.47 4.57
N LEU A 78 25.06 10.15 5.77
CA LEU A 78 25.69 10.63 7.01
C LEU A 78 26.74 9.65 7.61
N VAL A 79 28.00 9.91 7.24
CA VAL A 79 29.27 9.81 8.03
C VAL A 79 30.17 8.56 7.87
N GLU A 80 31.48 8.86 7.75
CA GLU A 80 32.64 7.98 7.73
C GLU A 80 32.72 7.02 8.93
N HIS A 81 33.33 5.86 8.67
CA HIS A 81 33.54 4.71 9.57
C HIS A 81 32.32 3.81 9.77
N PHE A 82 32.23 2.83 8.88
CA PHE A 82 31.27 1.73 8.86
C PHE A 82 31.49 0.79 10.05
N THR A 83 30.74 0.99 11.13
CA THR A 83 30.59 -0.02 12.20
C THR A 83 29.16 -0.58 12.19
N GLY A 84 28.96 -1.82 12.65
CA GLY A 84 27.64 -2.46 12.69
C GLY A 84 26.59 -1.72 13.53
N ASN A 85 27.02 -0.88 14.49
CA ASN A 85 26.12 -0.05 15.28
C ASN A 85 25.61 1.17 14.49
N ALA A 86 26.47 1.79 13.68
CA ALA A 86 26.07 2.87 12.78
C ALA A 86 25.05 2.38 11.73
N LEU A 87 25.25 1.19 11.16
CA LEU A 87 24.30 0.59 10.20
C LEU A 87 22.94 0.31 10.83
N ARG A 88 22.90 -0.22 12.06
CA ARG A 88 21.63 -0.47 12.77
C ARG A 88 20.87 0.83 13.09
N ALA A 89 21.58 1.87 13.53
CA ALA A 89 20.99 3.19 13.77
C ALA A 89 20.40 3.79 12.47
N ARG A 90 21.13 3.70 11.34
CA ARG A 90 20.64 4.13 10.02
C ARG A 90 19.43 3.34 9.57
N TYR A 91 19.45 2.02 9.72
CA TYR A 91 18.31 1.19 9.32
C TYR A 91 17.06 1.53 10.14
N ALA A 92 17.21 1.78 11.44
CA ALA A 92 16.11 2.25 12.28
C ALA A 92 15.58 3.63 11.83
N ALA A 93 16.48 4.57 11.50
CA ALA A 93 16.10 5.90 10.99
C ALA A 93 15.40 5.82 9.62
N MET A 94 15.89 4.99 8.69
CA MET A 94 15.25 4.74 7.40
C MET A 94 13.87 4.10 7.57
N LEU A 95 13.71 3.16 8.51
CA LEU A 95 12.41 2.59 8.85
C LEU A 95 11.47 3.63 9.47
N ALA A 96 11.97 4.58 10.25
CA ALA A 96 11.17 5.67 10.81
C ALA A 96 10.79 6.73 9.77
N ALA A 97 11.66 6.97 8.79
CA ALA A 97 11.43 7.87 7.65
C ALA A 97 10.62 7.22 6.52
N ARG A 98 10.28 5.92 6.65
CA ARG A 98 9.49 5.24 5.63
C ARG A 98 8.13 5.95 5.52
N PRO A 99 7.60 6.13 4.30
CA PRO A 99 6.23 6.61 4.13
C PRO A 99 5.26 5.69 4.87
N GLU A 100 4.49 6.26 5.78
CA GLU A 100 3.38 5.54 6.41
C GLU A 100 2.20 5.49 5.45
N VAL A 101 1.55 4.35 5.42
CA VAL A 101 0.28 4.15 4.73
C VAL A 101 -0.80 4.70 5.69
N PRO A 102 -1.50 5.81 5.38
CA PRO A 102 -2.43 6.42 6.32
C PRO A 102 -3.53 5.46 6.78
N GLY A 103 -3.48 5.01 8.06
CA GLY A 103 -4.59 4.30 8.70
C GLY A 103 -4.42 2.81 8.98
N ALA A 104 -3.18 2.34 9.25
CA ALA A 104 -2.99 1.11 10.03
C ALA A 104 -3.50 1.27 11.48
#